data_AF-A0A7C5QVQ0-F1
#
_entry.id   AF-A0A7C5QVQ0-F1
#
_cell.length_a   1.000
_cell.length_b   1.000
_cell.length_c   1.000
_cell.angle_alpha   90.00
_cell.angle_beta   90.00
_cell.angle_gamma   90.00
#
_symmetry.space_group_name_H-M   'P 1'
#
loop_
_entity.id
_entity.type
_entity.pdbx_description
1 polymer ?
#
loop_
_entity_poly.entity_id
_entity_poly.type
_entity_poly.pdbx_seq_one_letter_code
_entity_poly.pdbx_strand_id
1 'polypeptide(L)'
;ILLKTMEGRRVKTPFGVSIMAPGTGTFTDYDFVSRHFAPLHGVDEDPVTGSAHSALGPFWGERLAKTTLRAYQCSVRGGELQVEINPENVDITGHAITYLRGSIDLPEEAQT
;
A
#
# COMPACT_ATOMS: atom_id res chain seq x y z
N ILE A 1 9.42 -0.03 12.90
CA ILE A 1 10.05 -1.37 13.09
C ILE A 1 10.76 -1.72 11.79
N LEU A 2 12.09 -1.63 11.79
CA LEU A 2 12.96 -1.79 10.62
C LEU A 2 13.36 -3.28 10.53
N LEU A 3 12.85 -4.03 9.55
CA LEU A 3 13.36 -5.38 9.31
C LEU A 3 14.61 -5.27 8.42
N LYS A 4 15.77 -5.34 9.08
CA LYS A 4 17.03 -5.77 8.45
C LYS A 4 16.76 -7.07 7.70
N THR A 5 17.28 -7.18 6.49
CA THR A 5 17.24 -8.37 5.63
C THR A 5 17.58 -9.61 6.47
N MET A 6 16.58 -10.48 6.69
CA MET A 6 16.72 -11.74 7.42
C MET A 6 16.77 -12.86 6.39
N GLU A 7 17.90 -13.55 6.33
CA GLU A 7 18.10 -14.77 5.56
C GLU A 7 17.04 -15.82 5.93
N GLY A 8 16.16 -16.16 4.98
CA GLY A 8 15.43 -17.44 4.92
C GLY A 8 14.46 -17.79 6.06
N ARG A 9 14.21 -16.94 7.06
CA ARG A 9 13.30 -17.26 8.17
C ARG A 9 11.87 -16.82 7.86
N ARG A 10 10.92 -17.77 7.89
CA ARG A 10 9.48 -17.49 7.88
C ARG A 10 9.11 -16.72 9.14
N VAL A 11 8.82 -15.43 8.99
CA VAL A 11 8.28 -14.60 10.09
C VAL A 11 6.77 -14.82 10.14
N LYS A 12 6.26 -15.40 11.23
CA LYS A 12 4.83 -15.47 11.51
C LYS A 12 4.45 -14.23 12.32
N THR A 13 3.97 -13.18 11.67
CA THR A 13 3.41 -12.00 12.33
C THR A 13 1.89 -12.04 12.24
N PRO A 14 1.13 -11.74 13.32
CA PRO A 14 -0.31 -11.50 13.22
C PRO A 14 -0.66 -10.25 12.38
N PHE A 15 0.35 -9.47 11.99
CA PHE A 15 0.23 -8.22 11.25
C PHE A 15 0.74 -8.37 9.82
N GLY A 16 0.24 -7.53 8.91
CA GLY A 16 0.81 -7.37 7.57
C GLY A 16 2.22 -6.77 7.62
N VAL A 17 3.04 -7.07 6.61
CA VAL A 17 4.42 -6.63 6.49
C VAL A 17 4.59 -5.82 5.21
N SER A 18 5.09 -4.59 5.34
CA SER A 18 5.51 -3.77 4.20
C SER A 18 7.04 -3.81 4.05
N ILE A 19 7.50 -4.11 2.85
CA ILE A 19 8.90 -3.97 2.43
C ILE A 19 8.98 -2.69 1.59
N MET A 20 10.02 -1.87 1.79
CA MET A 20 10.16 -0.58 1.11
C MET A 20 11.62 -0.24 0.78
N ALA A 21 11.83 0.55 -0.27
CA ALA A 21 13.14 1.05 -0.70
C ALA A 21 13.00 2.40 -1.43
N PRO A 22 14.08 3.20 -1.57
CA PRO A 22 14.07 4.37 -2.43
C PRO A 22 13.81 3.96 -3.89
N GLY A 23 13.15 4.82 -4.65
CA GLY A 23 13.00 4.62 -6.10
C GLY A 23 14.35 4.74 -6.81
N THR A 24 14.80 3.64 -7.40
CA THR A 24 16.09 3.55 -8.13
C THR A 24 15.94 2.61 -9.33
N GLY A 25 16.91 2.61 -10.23
CA GLY A 25 16.89 1.74 -11.42
C GLY A 25 15.69 2.05 -12.32
N THR A 26 14.82 1.07 -12.53
CA THR A 26 13.58 1.24 -13.32
C THR A 26 12.50 2.07 -12.61
N PHE A 27 12.71 2.43 -11.33
CA PHE A 27 11.74 3.16 -10.51
C PHE A 27 12.21 4.58 -10.14
N THR A 28 13.09 5.20 -10.94
CA THR A 28 13.63 6.54 -10.67
C THR A 28 12.58 7.65 -10.67
N ASP A 29 11.41 7.42 -11.28
CA ASP A 29 10.30 8.37 -11.31
C ASP A 29 9.50 8.42 -10.00
N TYR A 30 9.80 7.50 -9.07
CA TYR A 30 9.15 7.36 -7.77
C TYR A 30 10.12 7.72 -6.65
N ASP A 31 9.62 8.33 -5.60
CA ASP A 31 10.39 8.65 -4.40
C ASP A 31 10.71 7.39 -3.59
N PHE A 32 9.73 6.49 -3.50
CA PHE A 32 9.91 5.19 -2.88
C PHE A 32 9.05 4.12 -3.53
N VAL A 33 9.48 2.87 -3.35
CA VAL A 33 8.75 1.69 -3.76
C VAL A 33 8.41 0.82 -2.57
N SER A 34 7.34 0.03 -2.67
CA SER A 34 6.93 -0.90 -1.62
C SER A 34 6.32 -2.21 -2.12
N ARG A 35 6.21 -3.20 -1.23
CA ARG A 35 5.37 -4.41 -1.37
C ARG A 35 4.71 -4.71 -0.03
N HIS A 36 3.47 -5.20 -0.03
CA HIS A 36 2.72 -5.47 1.21
C HIS A 36 2.18 -6.91 1.25
N PHE A 37 2.47 -7.62 2.33
CA PHE A 37 2.10 -9.03 2.51
C PHE A 37 1.27 -9.22 3.78
N ALA A 38 0.13 -9.89 3.67
CA ALA A 38 -0.77 -10.14 4.81
C ALA A 38 -1.36 -11.58 4.77
N PRO A 39 -0.52 -12.64 4.71
CA PRO A 39 -1.00 -14.00 4.46
C PRO A 39 -1.97 -14.53 5.52
N LEU A 40 -1.87 -14.07 6.77
CA LEU A 40 -2.81 -14.45 7.83
C LEU A 40 -4.21 -13.84 7.66
N HIS A 41 -4.36 -12.83 6.80
CA HIS A 41 -5.67 -12.27 6.40
C HIS A 41 -6.17 -12.88 5.08
N GLY A 42 -5.56 -13.97 4.61
CA GLY A 42 -5.91 -14.60 3.33
C GLY A 42 -5.42 -13.84 2.10
N VAL A 43 -4.53 -12.86 2.29
CA VAL A 43 -3.96 -12.05 1.20
C VAL A 43 -2.44 -12.27 1.18
N ASP A 44 -1.99 -13.17 0.31
CA ASP A 44 -0.55 -13.47 0.18
C ASP A 44 0.25 -12.18 -0.08
N GLU A 45 -0.19 -11.39 -1.06
CA GLU A 45 0.31 -10.05 -1.36
C GLU A 45 -0.85 -9.16 -1.77
N ASP A 46 -1.01 -8.01 -1.11
CA ASP A 46 -1.99 -7.01 -1.51
C ASP A 46 -1.39 -6.20 -2.66
N PRO A 47 -2.08 -6.06 -3.81
CA PRO A 47 -1.43 -5.43 -4.94
C PRO A 47 -1.20 -3.92 -4.76
N VAL A 48 -2.09 -3.22 -4.04
CA VAL A 48 -1.97 -1.78 -3.73
C VAL A 48 -2.66 -1.44 -2.41
N THR A 49 -1.91 -1.42 -1.30
CA THR A 49 -2.44 -1.07 0.03
C THR A 49 -2.32 0.43 0.37
N GLY A 50 -3.44 1.17 0.31
CA GLY A 50 -3.50 2.58 0.72
C GLY A 50 -3.21 2.79 2.21
N SER A 51 -3.77 1.97 3.10
CA SER A 51 -3.53 2.07 4.55
C SER A 51 -2.06 1.87 4.95
N ALA A 52 -1.27 1.13 4.16
CA ALA A 52 0.16 1.07 4.37
C ALA A 52 0.81 2.42 4.04
N HIS A 53 0.40 3.06 2.94
CA HIS A 53 0.98 4.32 2.46
C HIS A 53 0.72 5.52 3.38
N SER A 54 -0.34 5.49 4.21
CA SER A 54 -0.54 6.51 5.23
C SER A 54 0.55 6.48 6.32
N ALA A 55 1.15 5.32 6.57
CA ALA A 55 2.29 5.18 7.48
C ALA A 55 3.65 5.37 6.75
N LEU A 56 3.75 4.91 5.50
CA LEU A 56 4.99 5.03 4.72
C LEU A 56 5.27 6.46 4.26
N GLY A 57 4.23 7.25 3.99
CA GLY A 57 4.33 8.65 3.57
C GLY A 57 5.18 9.48 4.53
N PRO A 58 4.78 9.66 5.80
CA PRO A 58 5.55 10.42 6.78
C PRO A 58 6.99 9.93 6.95
N PHE A 59 7.21 8.62 6.94
CA PHE A 59 8.54 8.03 7.06
C PHE A 59 9.48 8.44 5.90
N TRP A 60 8.98 8.42 4.66
CA TRP A 60 9.78 8.83 3.50
C TRP A 60 9.84 10.34 3.35
N GLY A 61 8.78 11.06 3.72
CA GLY A 61 8.72 12.52 3.65
C GLY A 61 9.75 13.18 4.55
N GLU A 62 9.92 12.68 5.77
CA GLU A 62 10.98 13.12 6.68
C GLU A 62 12.38 12.88 6.08
N ARG A 63 12.60 11.69 5.52
CA ARG A 63 13.91 11.29 4.96
C ARG A 63 14.30 12.02 3.69
N LEU A 64 13.32 12.36 2.86
CA LEU A 64 13.52 13.00 1.56
C LEU A 64 13.29 14.51 1.61
N ALA A 65 12.90 15.05 2.77
CA ALA A 65 12.49 16.45 2.95
C ALA A 65 11.39 16.87 1.95
N LYS A 66 10.35 16.03 1.81
CA LYS A 66 9.22 16.24 0.89
C LYS A 66 7.89 16.05 1.60
N THR A 67 6.90 16.86 1.22
CA THR A 67 5.51 16.72 1.68
C THR A 67 4.61 16.03 0.66
N THR A 68 5.01 15.99 -0.61
CA THR A 68 4.33 15.27 -1.67
C THR A 68 5.30 14.24 -2.24
N LEU A 69 4.89 12.97 -2.26
CA LEU A 69 5.71 11.84 -2.68
C LEU A 69 4.99 11.06 -3.78
N ARG A 70 5.75 10.61 -4.78
CA ARG A 70 5.30 9.58 -5.73
C ARG A 70 5.74 8.22 -5.23
N ALA A 71 4.78 7.34 -4.98
CA ALA A 71 5.03 5.98 -4.51
C ALA A 71 4.62 4.97 -5.57
N TYR A 72 5.33 3.83 -5.62
CA TYR A 72 4.93 2.70 -6.44
C TYR A 72 4.93 1.39 -5.64
N GLN A 73 3.84 0.65 -5.70
CA GLN A 73 3.74 -0.67 -5.07
C GLN A 73 4.05 -1.76 -6.09
N CYS A 74 5.22 -2.39 -5.95
CA CYS A 74 5.78 -3.38 -6.86
C CYS A 74 5.17 -4.78 -6.70
N SER A 75 3.84 -4.86 -6.61
CA SER A 75 3.14 -6.14 -6.76
C SER A 75 3.13 -6.58 -8.22
N VAL A 76 2.65 -7.80 -8.50
CA VAL A 76 2.50 -8.29 -9.89
C VAL A 76 1.59 -7.38 -10.72
N ARG A 77 0.56 -6.79 -10.11
CA ARG A 77 -0.34 -5.83 -10.78
C ARG A 77 0.31 -4.45 -10.92
N GLY A 78 1.15 -4.07 -9.97
CA GLY A 78 1.66 -2.72 -9.84
C GLY A 78 0.59 -1.74 -9.33
N GLY A 79 1.05 -0.59 -8.85
CA GLY A 79 0.17 0.54 -8.56
C GLY A 79 0.94 1.79 -8.20
N GLU A 80 0.63 2.87 -8.91
CA GLU A 80 1.14 4.21 -8.62
C GLU A 80 0.21 4.92 -7.64
N LEU A 81 0.82 5.60 -6.66
CA LEU A 81 0.13 6.45 -5.71
C LEU A 81 0.85 7.79 -5.58
N GLN A 82 0.09 8.87 -5.43
CA GLN A 82 0.56 10.13 -4.90
C GLN A 82 0.21 10.20 -3.42
N VAL A 83 1.19 10.51 -2.58
CA VAL A 83 1.04 10.60 -1.13
C VAL A 83 1.35 12.02 -0.68
N GLU A 84 0.35 12.70 -0.13
CA GLU A 84 0.47 14.07 0.37
C GLU A 84 0.38 14.05 1.89
N ILE A 85 1.42 14.57 2.53
CA ILE A 85 1.58 14.58 3.99
C ILE A 85 1.12 15.95 4.50
N ASN A 86 -0.02 15.96 5.17
CA ASN A 86 -0.55 17.14 5.84
C ASN A 86 -0.23 17.07 7.35
N PRO A 87 -0.42 18.17 8.10
CA PRO A 87 -0.16 18.18 9.54
C PRO A 87 -0.98 17.16 10.35
N GLU A 88 -2.22 16.88 9.94
CA GLU A 88 -3.15 16.03 10.69
C GLU A 88 -3.47 14.69 10.01
N ASN A 89 -3.22 14.57 8.70
CA ASN A 89 -3.59 13.40 7.92
C ASN A 89 -2.63 13.18 6.73
N VAL A 90 -2.87 12.09 6.00
CA VAL A 90 -2.16 11.76 4.77
C VAL A 90 -3.19 11.50 3.69
N ASP A 91 -3.15 12.29 2.63
CA ASP A 91 -3.98 12.08 1.44
C ASP A 91 -3.27 11.12 0.49
N ILE A 92 -4.04 10.18 -0.06
CA ILE A 92 -3.55 9.16 -0.98
C ILE A 92 -4.42 9.19 -2.22
N THR A 93 -3.78 9.51 -3.34
CA THR A 93 -4.44 9.63 -4.64
C THR A 93 -3.88 8.58 -5.60
N GLY A 94 -4.74 8.01 -6.43
CA GLY A 94 -4.35 7.07 -7.48
C GLY A 94 -5.40 7.02 -8.59
N HIS A 95 -5.01 6.48 -9.75
CA HIS A 95 -5.94 6.32 -10.86
C HIS A 95 -6.81 5.08 -10.67
N ALA A 96 -8.12 5.25 -10.87
CA ALA A 96 -9.10 4.17 -10.83
C ALA A 96 -9.76 4.00 -12.19
N ILE A 97 -10.06 2.75 -12.56
CA ILE A 97 -10.79 2.40 -13.78
C ILE A 97 -11.99 1.55 -13.38
N THR A 98 -13.18 1.92 -13.86
CA THR A 98 -14.39 1.14 -13.64
C THR A 98 -14.33 -0.15 -14.45
N TYR A 99 -14.23 -1.29 -13.78
CA TYR A 99 -14.22 -2.61 -14.43
C TYR A 99 -15.63 -3.17 -14.66
N LEU A 100 -16.53 -3.03 -13.68
CA LEU A 100 -17.88 -3.59 -13.72
C LEU A 100 -18.88 -2.62 -13.08
N ARG A 101 -20.09 -2.59 -13.64
CA ARG A 101 -21.26 -1.91 -13.08
C ARG A 101 -22.44 -2.88 -13.09
N GLY A 102 -23.20 -2.95 -12.00
CA GLY A 102 -24.36 -3.82 -11.86
C GLY A 102 -25.29 -3.37 -10.74
N SER A 103 -26.34 -4.17 -10.48
CA SER A 103 -27.28 -4.01 -9.37
C SER A 103 -27.21 -5.21 -8.42
N ILE A 104 -27.54 -4.99 -7.14
CA ILE A 104 -27.66 -6.04 -6.13
C ILE A 104 -29.08 -5.95 -5.56
N ASP A 105 -29.86 -7.02 -5.73
CA ASP A 105 -31.19 -7.15 -5.12
C ASP A 105 -31.07 -7.91 -3.80
N LEU A 106 -31.66 -7.36 -2.73
CA LEU A 106 -31.70 -8.00 -1.43
C LEU A 106 -32.99 -8.83 -1.30
N PRO A 107 -32.96 -10.02 -0.66
CA PRO A 107 -34.18 -10.77 -0.39
C PRO A 107 -35.08 -9.99 0.58
N GLU A 108 -36.40 -10.14 0.44
CA GLU A 108 -37.36 -9.61 1.41
C GLU A 108 -37.11 -10.29 2.77
N GLU A 109 -36.96 -9.49 3.83
CA GLU A 109 -36.79 -9.99 5.19
C GLU A 109 -37.96 -10.90 5.54
N ALA A 110 -37.69 -12.17 5.84
CA ALA A 110 -38.72 -13.06 6.39
C ALA A 110 -39.18 -12.46 7.73
N GLN A 111 -40.41 -11.96 7.77
CA GLN A 111 -41.06 -11.51 9.00
C GLN A 111 -40.94 -12.63 10.03
N THR A 112 -40.15 -12.37 11.07
CA THR A 112 -39.99 -13.25 12.23
C THR A 112 -41.18 -13.12 13.16
#